data_AF-A0A4R8LT43-F1
#
_entry.id   AF-A0A4R8LT43-F1
#
_cell.length_a   1.000
_cell.length_b   1.000
_cell.length_c   1.000
_cell.angle_alpha   90.00
_cell.angle_beta   90.00
_cell.angle_gamma   90.00
#
_symmetry.space_group_name_H-M   'P 1'
#
loop_
_entity.id
_entity.type
_entity.pdbx_description
1 polymer ?
#
loop_
_entity_poly.entity_id
_entity_poly.type
_entity_poly.pdbx_seq_one_letter_code
_entity_poly.pdbx_strand_id
1 'polypeptide(L)'
;MSTFTGEVSSKTVIGWIQGVLVHHQQDIPTYYMTKGGWEQMLRNWVAQALRTLPGEPSVQTEQHIYTDTNKAVDVLVTSRNQQYICIELKAESLFRSSDQGRSTIDHKFFEEFEEDIAKLGTVKPPFSQGLKLAVAVCLSIEAAQPLIDRQYQHDTFNLSFGHDTWRVWIVWH
;
A
#
# COMPACT_ATOMS: atom_id res chain seq x y z
N MET A 1 -13.43 -4.48 -27.73
CA MET A 1 -13.09 -4.03 -26.37
C MET A 1 -13.75 -5.00 -25.40
N SER A 2 -12.95 -5.68 -24.56
CA SER A 2 -13.46 -6.68 -23.61
C SER A 2 -14.07 -5.95 -22.40
N THR A 3 -15.37 -6.12 -22.17
CA THR A 3 -16.03 -5.64 -20.95
C THR A 3 -15.69 -6.60 -19.82
N PHE A 4 -14.65 -6.29 -19.06
CA PHE A 4 -14.38 -6.98 -17.80
C PHE A 4 -15.52 -6.67 -16.82
N THR A 5 -16.30 -7.69 -16.47
CA THR A 5 -17.42 -7.61 -15.51
C THR A 5 -17.07 -8.26 -14.17
N GLY A 6 -15.82 -8.69 -13.99
CA GLY A 6 -15.37 -9.37 -12.78
C GLY A 6 -15.23 -8.41 -11.61
N GLU A 7 -15.49 -8.93 -10.41
CA GLU A 7 -15.14 -8.26 -9.17
C GLU A 7 -13.61 -8.17 -9.05
N VAL A 8 -13.08 -7.01 -8.68
CA VAL A 8 -11.64 -6.84 -8.44
C VAL A 8 -11.31 -7.45 -7.08
N SER A 9 -10.47 -8.49 -7.07
CA SER A 9 -10.03 -9.16 -5.84
C SER A 9 -8.78 -8.51 -5.23
N SER A 10 -8.49 -8.83 -3.96
CA SER A 10 -7.24 -8.41 -3.29
C SER A 10 -6.01 -8.77 -4.11
N LYS A 11 -5.91 -10.02 -4.58
CA LYS A 11 -4.80 -10.47 -5.43
C LYS A 11 -4.64 -9.67 -6.73
N THR A 12 -5.75 -9.20 -7.30
CA THR A 12 -5.70 -8.34 -8.49
C THR A 12 -5.03 -7.01 -8.14
N VAL A 13 -5.45 -6.37 -7.04
CA VAL A 13 -4.83 -5.13 -6.56
C VAL A 13 -3.34 -5.32 -6.26
N ILE A 14 -2.98 -6.39 -5.54
CA ILE A 14 -1.58 -6.71 -5.21
C ILE A 14 -0.73 -6.93 -6.46
N GLY A 15 -1.25 -7.63 -7.47
CA GLY A 15 -0.56 -7.80 -8.75
C GLY A 15 -0.25 -6.48 -9.47
N TRP A 16 -1.15 -5.49 -9.39
CA TRP A 16 -0.89 -4.15 -9.90
C TRP A 16 0.19 -3.42 -9.10
N ILE A 17 0.16 -3.54 -7.77
CA ILE A 17 1.19 -2.95 -6.89
C ILE A 17 2.57 -3.57 -7.19
N GLN A 18 2.65 -4.89 -7.38
CA GLN A 18 3.88 -5.57 -7.81
C GLN A 18 4.37 -5.01 -9.15
N GLY A 19 3.48 -4.88 -10.13
CA GLY A 19 3.82 -4.31 -11.45
C GLY A 19 4.37 -2.89 -11.35
N VAL A 20 3.80 -2.05 -10.48
CA VAL A 20 4.29 -0.71 -10.17
C VAL A 20 5.71 -0.73 -9.63
N LEU A 21 5.96 -1.57 -8.63
CA LEU A 21 7.28 -1.67 -8.01
C LEU A 21 8.35 -2.14 -9.00
N VAL A 22 8.00 -3.08 -9.88
CA VAL A 22 8.89 -3.53 -10.97
C VAL A 22 9.14 -2.41 -11.98
N HIS A 23 8.11 -1.66 -12.36
CA HIS A 23 8.21 -0.56 -13.32
C HIS A 23 9.11 0.57 -12.80
N HIS A 24 8.97 0.92 -11.51
CA HIS A 24 9.70 2.00 -10.86
C HIS A 24 10.94 1.55 -10.08
N GLN A 25 11.40 0.30 -10.27
CA GLN A 25 12.45 -0.25 -9.42
C GLN A 25 13.71 0.64 -9.36
N GLN A 26 14.12 1.28 -10.45
CA GLN A 26 15.31 2.15 -10.42
C GLN A 26 15.15 3.41 -9.55
N ASP A 27 13.90 3.83 -9.28
CA ASP A 27 13.60 5.03 -8.48
C ASP A 27 13.46 4.72 -6.98
N ILE A 28 13.15 3.47 -6.62
CA ILE A 28 12.87 3.05 -5.23
C ILE A 28 14.02 3.39 -4.28
N PRO A 29 15.30 3.11 -4.58
CA PRO A 29 16.39 3.42 -3.65
C PRO A 29 16.46 4.91 -3.30
N THR A 30 16.20 5.80 -4.25
CA THR A 30 16.23 7.26 -4.01
C THR A 30 15.17 7.67 -2.99
N TYR A 31 13.95 7.15 -3.11
CA TYR A 31 12.85 7.50 -2.22
C TYR A 31 12.93 6.77 -0.88
N TYR A 32 13.37 5.52 -0.85
CA TYR A 32 13.61 4.75 0.38
C TYR A 32 14.63 5.43 1.30
N MET A 33 15.63 6.09 0.70
CA MET A 33 16.64 6.89 1.40
C MET A 33 16.16 8.31 1.75
N THR A 34 14.94 8.70 1.40
CA THR A 34 14.42 10.05 1.64
C THR A 34 13.36 10.03 2.75
N LYS A 35 13.56 10.85 3.78
CA LYS A 35 12.63 10.94 4.91
C LYS A 35 11.21 11.30 4.45
N GLY A 36 10.25 10.43 4.73
CA GLY A 36 8.82 10.63 4.46
C GLY A 36 8.41 10.61 2.99
N GLY A 37 9.37 10.53 2.05
CA GLY A 37 9.09 10.58 0.62
C GLY A 37 8.62 9.24 0.04
N TRP A 38 9.04 8.12 0.63
CA TRP A 38 8.78 6.79 0.08
C TRP A 38 7.30 6.41 0.03
N GLU A 39 6.59 6.50 1.16
CA GLU A 39 5.17 6.16 1.24
C GLU A 39 4.30 7.04 0.33
N GLN A 40 4.60 8.35 0.31
CA GLN A 40 3.92 9.29 -0.58
C GLN A 40 4.12 8.94 -2.06
N MET A 41 5.35 8.58 -2.45
CA MET A 41 5.64 8.20 -3.83
C MET A 41 5.00 6.88 -4.21
N LEU A 42 5.06 5.88 -3.32
CA LEU A 42 4.36 4.61 -3.50
C LEU A 42 2.87 4.84 -3.73
N ARG A 43 2.22 5.67 -2.91
CA ARG A 43 0.81 6.02 -3.07
C ARG A 43 0.52 6.63 -4.43
N ASN A 44 1.35 7.57 -4.89
CA ASN A 44 1.17 8.21 -6.19
C ASN A 44 1.27 7.18 -7.35
N TRP A 45 2.27 6.31 -7.30
CA TRP A 45 2.46 5.28 -8.33
C TRP A 45 1.34 4.24 -8.32
N VAL A 46 0.93 3.77 -7.14
CA VAL A 46 -0.18 2.83 -6.98
C VAL A 46 -1.48 3.46 -7.49
N ALA A 47 -1.79 4.69 -7.08
CA ALA A 47 -2.98 5.40 -7.54
C ALA A 47 -2.98 5.56 -9.07
N GLN A 48 -1.84 5.86 -9.69
CA GLN A 48 -1.72 5.96 -11.14
C GLN A 48 -1.96 4.61 -11.82
N ALA A 49 -1.37 3.52 -11.32
CA ALA A 49 -1.55 2.21 -11.92
C ALA A 49 -2.98 1.68 -11.76
N LEU A 50 -3.63 1.93 -10.63
CA LEU A 50 -5.01 1.47 -10.40
C LEU A 50 -6.02 2.17 -11.32
N ARG A 51 -5.70 3.33 -11.91
CA ARG A 51 -6.53 3.94 -12.98
C ARG A 51 -6.58 3.10 -14.24
N THR A 52 -5.63 2.17 -14.41
CA THR A 52 -5.56 1.25 -15.55
C THR A 52 -6.25 -0.09 -15.29
N LEU A 53 -6.83 -0.28 -14.10
CA LEU A 53 -7.64 -1.46 -13.82
C LEU A 53 -8.79 -1.55 -14.85
N PRO A 54 -9.19 -2.76 -15.25
CA PRO A 54 -10.32 -2.94 -16.16
C PRO A 54 -11.60 -2.28 -15.62
N GLY A 55 -12.40 -1.71 -16.53
CA GLY A 55 -13.68 -1.09 -16.17
C GLY A 55 -13.63 0.41 -15.89
N GLU A 56 -12.55 1.10 -16.29
CA GLU A 56 -12.40 2.57 -16.21
C GLU A 56 -12.74 3.15 -14.83
N PRO A 57 -12.05 2.70 -13.77
CA PRO A 57 -12.36 3.16 -12.42
C PRO A 57 -11.97 4.63 -12.21
N SER A 58 -12.68 5.29 -11.29
CA SER A 58 -12.22 6.52 -10.67
C SER A 58 -11.26 6.19 -9.54
N VAL A 59 -10.08 6.83 -9.50
CA VAL A 59 -9.10 6.66 -8.43
C VAL A 59 -8.78 8.01 -7.81
N GLN A 60 -9.00 8.10 -6.50
CA GLN A 60 -8.80 9.28 -5.68
C GLN A 60 -7.83 8.93 -4.54
N THR A 61 -7.03 9.90 -4.12
CA THR A 61 -6.14 9.77 -2.96
C THR A 61 -6.62 10.65 -1.82
N GLU A 62 -6.25 10.33 -0.59
CA GLU A 62 -6.53 11.16 0.60
C GLU A 62 -8.03 11.47 0.76
N GLN A 63 -8.89 10.45 0.69
CA GLN A 63 -10.35 10.65 0.79
C GLN A 63 -10.87 10.41 2.22
N HIS A 64 -11.70 11.33 2.72
CA HIS A 64 -12.29 11.26 4.07
C HIS A 64 -13.47 10.28 4.15
N ILE A 65 -13.17 8.99 4.08
CA ILE A 65 -14.15 7.88 4.11
C ILE A 65 -14.40 7.29 5.50
N TYR A 66 -13.64 7.72 6.50
CA TYR A 66 -13.77 7.25 7.88
C TYR A 66 -14.87 7.99 8.65
N THR A 67 -15.27 7.41 9.79
CA THR A 67 -16.12 8.09 10.79
C THR A 67 -15.42 9.31 11.39
N ASP A 68 -14.12 9.22 11.62
CA ASP A 68 -13.27 10.36 11.96
C ASP A 68 -12.93 11.16 10.70
N THR A 69 -13.43 12.39 10.62
CA THR A 69 -13.23 13.28 9.46
C THR A 69 -11.81 13.83 9.35
N ASN A 70 -10.98 13.69 10.38
CA ASN A 70 -9.58 14.09 10.31
C ASN A 70 -8.70 13.02 9.65
N LYS A 71 -9.25 11.83 9.40
CA LYS A 71 -8.55 10.72 8.76
C LYS A 71 -8.96 10.61 7.30
N ALA A 72 -8.01 10.20 6.47
CA ALA A 72 -8.20 9.99 5.05
C ALA A 72 -7.62 8.63 4.66
N VAL A 73 -8.25 7.98 3.67
CA VAL A 73 -7.72 6.76 3.05
C VAL A 73 -6.69 7.13 2.00
N ASP A 74 -5.57 6.39 1.95
CA ASP A 74 -4.51 6.65 0.98
C ASP A 74 -5.01 6.57 -0.45
N VAL A 75 -5.74 5.49 -0.80
CA VAL A 75 -6.31 5.31 -2.14
C VAL A 75 -7.73 4.77 -2.06
N LEU A 76 -8.65 5.45 -2.74
CA LEU A 76 -10.01 5.02 -2.99
C LEU A 76 -10.20 4.74 -4.48
N VAL A 77 -10.54 3.51 -4.82
CA VAL A 77 -10.97 3.12 -6.18
C VAL A 77 -12.48 2.96 -6.17
N THR A 78 -13.15 3.66 -7.08
CA THR A 78 -14.57 3.46 -7.40
C THR A 78 -14.66 2.91 -8.81
N SER A 79 -14.99 1.62 -8.91
CA SER A 79 -15.19 0.97 -10.20
C SER A 79 -16.58 1.25 -10.77
N ARG A 80 -16.77 1.01 -12.08
CA ARG A 80 -18.03 1.30 -12.78
C ARG A 80 -19.22 0.48 -12.31
N ASN A 81 -19.01 -0.70 -11.72
CA ASN A 81 -20.06 -1.53 -11.12
C ASN A 81 -20.36 -1.15 -9.65
N GLN A 82 -19.90 0.03 -9.20
CA GLN A 82 -20.04 0.53 -7.83
C GLN A 82 -19.33 -0.31 -6.76
N GLN A 83 -18.39 -1.19 -7.15
CA GLN A 83 -17.47 -1.78 -6.19
C GLN A 83 -16.47 -0.70 -5.72
N TYR A 84 -16.36 -0.53 -4.41
CA TYR A 84 -15.37 0.33 -3.76
C TYR A 84 -14.16 -0.51 -3.32
N ILE A 85 -12.96 0.04 -3.48
CA ILE A 85 -11.72 -0.51 -2.95
C ILE A 85 -11.04 0.57 -2.13
N CYS A 86 -10.88 0.34 -0.84
CA CYS A 86 -10.26 1.24 0.12
C CYS A 86 -8.89 0.66 0.49
N ILE A 87 -7.81 1.39 0.20
CA ILE A 87 -6.45 0.91 0.39
C ILE A 87 -5.70 1.86 1.31
N GLU A 88 -5.15 1.31 2.39
CA GLU A 88 -4.11 1.93 3.21
C GLU A 88 -2.76 1.36 2.80
N LEU A 89 -1.77 2.24 2.62
CA LEU A 89 -0.44 1.90 2.18
C LEU A 89 0.55 2.20 3.29
N LYS A 90 1.35 1.21 3.64
CA LYS A 90 2.52 1.39 4.51
C LYS A 90 3.76 1.04 3.71
N ALA A 91 4.76 1.89 3.77
CA ALA A 91 6.00 1.69 3.03
C ALA A 91 7.19 1.75 3.98
N GLU A 92 8.00 0.70 4.02
CA GLU A 92 9.16 0.66 4.91
C GLU A 92 10.11 1.81 4.58
N SER A 93 10.51 2.60 5.58
CA SER A 93 11.44 3.72 5.42
C SER A 93 12.65 3.55 6.34
N LEU A 94 13.84 3.91 5.84
CA LEU A 94 15.06 3.98 6.67
C LEU A 94 15.09 5.17 7.63
N PHE A 95 14.17 6.13 7.47
CA PHE A 95 14.10 7.34 8.28
C PHE A 95 12.79 7.38 9.07
N ARG A 96 12.88 7.53 10.40
CA ARG A 96 11.74 7.91 11.24
C ARG A 96 11.47 9.41 11.22
N SER A 97 10.24 9.75 11.61
CA SER A 97 9.66 11.08 11.85
C SER A 97 10.64 12.13 12.42
N SER A 98 10.36 13.41 12.17
CA SER A 98 11.20 14.59 12.42
C SER A 98 11.88 14.69 13.80
N ASP A 99 11.39 13.98 14.81
CA ASP A 99 11.61 14.38 16.20
C ASP A 99 12.69 13.57 16.93
N GLN A 100 13.21 12.49 16.33
CA GLN A 100 14.24 11.68 16.98
C GLN A 100 15.36 11.35 16.01
N GLY A 101 16.52 11.97 16.22
CA GLY A 101 17.76 11.62 15.55
C GLY A 101 18.05 10.12 15.64
N ARG A 102 18.82 9.60 14.68
CA ARG A 102 19.22 8.19 14.53
C ARG A 102 19.35 7.49 15.89
N SER A 103 18.38 6.63 16.21
CA SER A 103 18.42 5.83 17.42
C SER A 103 17.81 4.45 17.16
N THR A 104 18.47 3.45 17.73
CA THR A 104 18.21 2.01 17.67
C THR A 104 16.99 1.61 18.52
N ILE A 105 15.78 2.05 18.16
CA ILE A 105 14.55 1.76 18.92
C ILE A 105 13.49 1.08 18.04
N ASP A 106 12.85 0.05 18.61
CA ASP A 106 11.89 -0.92 18.05
C ASP A 106 10.96 -0.41 16.95
N HIS A 107 10.87 -1.20 15.87
CA HIS A 107 10.11 -1.00 14.63
C HIS A 107 8.62 -0.72 14.85
N LYS A 108 8.23 0.57 14.87
CA LYS A 108 6.81 1.01 14.87
C LYS A 108 6.07 0.77 13.55
N PHE A 109 6.79 0.47 12.47
CA PHE A 109 6.22 0.15 11.15
C PHE A 109 5.09 -0.89 11.25
N PHE A 110 5.32 -1.92 12.05
CA PHE A 110 4.34 -2.96 12.31
C PHE A 110 3.10 -2.41 13.04
N GLU A 111 3.29 -1.61 14.10
CA GLU A 111 2.18 -1.02 14.88
C GLU A 111 1.33 -0.08 14.02
N GLU A 112 1.97 0.75 13.18
CA GLU A 112 1.29 1.65 12.27
C GLU A 112 0.46 0.90 11.21
N PHE A 113 0.92 -0.28 10.76
CA PHE A 113 0.15 -1.13 9.86
C PHE A 113 -1.11 -1.72 10.53
N GLU A 114 -1.03 -2.15 11.79
CA GLU A 114 -2.20 -2.59 12.56
C GLU A 114 -3.19 -1.46 12.82
N GLU A 115 -2.68 -0.24 13.08
CA GLU A 115 -3.51 0.95 13.19
C GLU A 115 -4.29 1.21 11.90
N ASP A 116 -3.68 1.00 10.73
CA ASP A 116 -4.35 1.11 9.44
C ASP A 116 -5.42 0.02 9.23
N ILE A 117 -5.16 -1.23 9.66
CA ILE A 117 -6.19 -2.29 9.67
C ILE A 117 -7.37 -1.89 10.55
N ALA A 118 -7.11 -1.45 11.78
CA ALA A 118 -8.15 -1.01 12.70
C ALA A 118 -8.93 0.19 12.14
N LYS A 119 -8.23 1.13 11.50
CA LYS A 119 -8.82 2.31 10.83
C LYS A 119 -9.74 1.90 9.70
N LEU A 120 -9.37 0.94 8.84
CA LEU A 120 -10.22 0.36 7.80
C LEU A 120 -11.51 -0.29 8.35
N GLY A 121 -11.48 -0.77 9.59
CA GLY A 121 -12.67 -1.22 10.33
C GLY A 121 -13.72 -0.11 10.54
N THR A 122 -13.34 1.16 10.45
CA THR A 122 -14.19 2.33 10.73
C THR A 122 -14.71 3.05 9.48
N VAL A 123 -14.49 2.49 8.28
CA VAL A 123 -15.00 3.04 7.02
C VAL A 123 -16.53 3.18 7.07
N LYS A 124 -17.06 4.36 6.71
CA LYS A 124 -18.51 4.64 6.71
C LYS A 124 -19.20 4.23 5.40
N PRO A 125 -20.54 4.05 5.39
CA PRO A 125 -21.30 3.85 4.16
C PRO A 125 -21.12 5.01 3.15
N PRO A 126 -21.14 4.73 1.83
CA PRO A 126 -21.36 3.42 1.20
C PRO A 126 -20.10 2.54 1.13
N PHE A 127 -18.92 3.10 1.44
CA PHE A 127 -17.63 2.44 1.25
C PHE A 127 -17.41 1.22 2.15
N SER A 128 -18.18 1.10 3.24
CA SER A 128 -18.04 0.03 4.23
C SER A 128 -18.27 -1.38 3.68
N GLN A 129 -18.99 -1.51 2.56
CA GLN A 129 -19.26 -2.77 1.85
C GLN A 129 -18.20 -3.10 0.79
N GLY A 130 -17.23 -2.21 0.56
CA GLY A 130 -16.17 -2.40 -0.41
C GLY A 130 -15.06 -3.35 0.08
N LEU A 131 -14.16 -3.67 -0.85
CA LEU A 131 -12.89 -4.32 -0.53
C LEU A 131 -12.02 -3.36 0.29
N LYS A 132 -11.51 -3.81 1.42
CA LYS A 132 -10.63 -3.03 2.31
C LYS A 132 -9.30 -3.74 2.37
N LEU A 133 -8.21 -3.00 2.12
CA LEU A 133 -6.87 -3.55 2.08
C LEU A 133 -5.92 -2.65 2.86
N ALA A 134 -5.30 -3.21 3.89
CA ALA A 134 -4.04 -2.65 4.38
C ALA A 134 -2.91 -3.33 3.61
N VAL A 135 -2.00 -2.58 3.00
CA VAL A 135 -0.88 -3.13 2.23
C VAL A 135 0.43 -2.53 2.72
N ALA A 136 1.33 -3.38 3.18
CA ALA A 136 2.69 -3.04 3.57
C ALA A 136 3.68 -3.48 2.49
N VAL A 137 4.58 -2.57 2.10
CA VAL A 137 5.72 -2.86 1.22
C VAL A 137 7.01 -2.80 2.04
N CYS A 138 7.65 -3.95 2.21
CA CYS A 138 8.90 -4.10 2.96
C CYS A 138 10.06 -4.44 2.01
N LEU A 139 11.19 -3.77 2.20
CA LEU A 139 12.46 -4.00 1.52
C LEU A 139 13.47 -4.76 2.40
N SER A 140 13.14 -5.00 3.68
CA SER A 140 13.93 -5.78 4.62
C SER A 140 13.10 -6.88 5.30
N ILE A 141 13.78 -7.95 5.73
CA ILE A 141 13.11 -9.04 6.48
C ILE A 141 12.73 -8.55 7.88
N GLU A 142 13.48 -7.63 8.46
CA GLU A 142 13.23 -7.05 9.78
C GLU A 142 11.88 -6.31 9.83
N ALA A 143 11.51 -5.62 8.75
CA ALA A 143 10.20 -4.98 8.64
C ALA A 143 9.07 -5.98 8.30
N ALA A 144 9.36 -7.00 7.50
CA ALA A 144 8.36 -7.99 7.08
C ALA A 144 8.04 -9.04 8.14
N GLN A 145 9.03 -9.49 8.93
CA GLN A 145 8.91 -10.65 9.81
C GLN A 145 7.77 -10.51 10.85
N PRO A 146 7.59 -9.37 11.55
CA PRO A 146 6.49 -9.23 12.50
C PRO A 146 5.09 -9.36 11.87
N LEU A 147 4.96 -9.01 10.58
CA LEU A 147 3.72 -9.15 9.82
C LEU A 147 3.52 -10.60 9.37
N ILE A 148 4.60 -11.27 8.95
CA ILE A 148 4.59 -12.69 8.57
C ILE A 148 4.23 -13.58 9.77
N ASP A 149 4.80 -13.30 10.95
CA ASP A 149 4.53 -14.05 12.18
C ASP A 149 3.05 -14.01 12.59
N ARG A 150 2.33 -12.95 12.19
CA ARG A 150 0.87 -12.78 12.36
C ARG A 150 0.03 -13.46 11.29
N GLN A 151 0.68 -14.15 10.35
CA GLN A 151 0.03 -14.90 9.29
C GLN A 151 -0.81 -14.04 8.33
N TYR A 152 -0.44 -12.76 8.17
CA TYR A 152 -0.98 -11.95 7.08
C TYR A 152 -0.61 -12.52 5.72
N GLN A 153 -1.46 -12.24 4.73
CA GLN A 153 -1.20 -12.67 3.36
C GLN A 153 0.03 -11.94 2.85
N HIS A 154 0.93 -12.63 2.19
CA HIS A 154 2.13 -12.00 1.65
C HIS A 154 2.61 -12.70 0.38
N ASP A 155 3.30 -11.94 -0.44
CA ASP A 155 4.07 -12.41 -1.58
C ASP A 155 5.48 -11.83 -1.51
N THR A 156 6.42 -12.53 -2.15
CA THR A 156 7.80 -12.07 -2.26
C THR A 156 8.28 -12.12 -3.69
N PHE A 157 9.11 -11.14 -4.06
CA PHE A 157 9.76 -11.09 -5.36
C PHE A 157 11.06 -10.30 -5.25
N ASN A 158 11.88 -10.35 -6.30
CA ASN A 158 13.15 -9.65 -6.34
C ASN A 158 13.05 -8.43 -7.25
N LEU A 159 13.63 -7.32 -6.81
CA LEU A 159 13.88 -6.14 -7.62
C LEU A 159 15.38 -5.99 -7.88
N SER A 160 15.73 -5.55 -9.09
CA SER A 160 17.11 -5.32 -9.50
C SER A 160 17.41 -3.83 -9.51
N PHE A 161 18.30 -3.40 -8.62
CA PHE A 161 18.74 -2.02 -8.49
C PHE A 161 20.19 -1.92 -8.96
N GLY A 162 20.39 -1.60 -10.24
CA GLY A 162 21.71 -1.67 -10.87
C GLY A 162 22.30 -3.09 -10.82
N HIS A 163 23.35 -3.28 -10.01
CA HIS A 163 24.01 -4.58 -9.80
C HIS A 163 23.48 -5.34 -8.57
N ASP A 164 22.70 -4.69 -7.72
CA ASP A 164 22.18 -5.29 -6.50
C ASP A 164 20.79 -5.89 -6.74
N THR A 165 20.49 -6.99 -6.06
CA THR A 165 19.15 -7.58 -6.03
C THR A 165 18.61 -7.51 -4.62
N TRP A 166 17.47 -6.87 -4.44
CA TRP A 166 16.80 -6.80 -3.14
C TRP A 166 15.54 -7.64 -3.19
N ARG A 167 15.29 -8.38 -2.11
CA ARG A 167 14.02 -9.05 -1.92
C ARG A 167 13.00 -8.04 -1.39
N VAL A 168 11.81 -8.08 -1.94
CA VAL A 168 10.68 -7.26 -1.55
C VAL A 168 9.57 -8.17 -1.05
N TRP A 169 8.94 -7.77 0.05
CA TRP A 169 7.74 -8.38 0.59
C TRP A 169 6.59 -7.40 0.40
N ILE A 170 5.48 -7.88 -0.17
CA ILE A 170 4.20 -7.18 -0.07
C ILE A 170 3.34 -8.00 0.86
N VAL A 171 2.91 -7.39 1.96
CA VAL A 171 2.06 -8.01 2.97
C VAL A 171 0.72 -7.29 2.97
N TRP A 172 -0.39 -8.02 3.10
CA TRP A 172 -1.71 -7.42 3.13
C TRP A 172 -2.72 -8.16 4.01
N HIS A 173 -3.73 -7.41 4.44
CA HIS A 173 -4.90 -7.87 5.19
C HIS A 173 -6.18 -7.43 4.50
#